data_AF-A0A9X3LL92-F1
#
_entry.id   AF-A0A9X3LL92-F1
#
_cell.length_a   1.000
_cell.length_b   1.000
_cell.length_c   1.000
_cell.angle_alpha   90.00
_cell.angle_beta   90.00
_cell.angle_gamma   90.00
#
_symmetry.space_group_name_H-M   'P 1'
#
loop_
_entity.id
_entity.type
_entity.pdbx_description
1 polymer ?
#
loop_
_entity_poly.entity_id
_entity_poly.type
_entity_poly.pdbx_seq_one_letter_code
_entity_poly.pdbx_strand_id
1 'polypeptide(L)'
;MKTINGKPVSEEQIDAWVTEAEKGYDVEILRRRGRKPRNEDTAKVISIRLSPREILDLDKYAAAHGWSRSQAIREALKNAI
;
A
#
# COMPACT_ATOMS: atom_id res chain seq x y z
N MET A 1 -15.25 22.64 -18.24
CA MET A 1 -15.88 22.41 -16.92
C MET A 1 -14.98 21.49 -16.11
N LYS A 2 -14.58 21.86 -14.89
CA LYS A 2 -13.73 20.99 -14.06
C LYS A 2 -14.59 19.86 -13.49
N THR A 3 -14.11 18.62 -13.59
CA THR A 3 -14.85 17.42 -13.15
C THR A 3 -14.00 16.58 -12.22
N ILE A 4 -14.59 16.04 -11.15
CA ILE A 4 -13.97 15.02 -10.28
C ILE A 4 -14.84 13.77 -10.31
N ASN A 5 -14.25 12.61 -10.58
CA ASN A 5 -14.95 11.33 -10.74
C ASN A 5 -16.14 11.40 -11.73
N GLY A 6 -15.97 12.13 -12.83
CA GLY A 6 -17.00 12.34 -13.85
C GLY A 6 -18.16 13.27 -13.44
N LYS A 7 -18.14 13.84 -12.22
CA LYS A 7 -19.12 14.80 -11.76
C LYS A 7 -18.59 16.23 -11.91
N PRO A 8 -19.40 17.19 -12.39
CA PRO A 8 -19.00 18.58 -12.45
C PRO A 8 -18.81 19.15 -11.05
N VAL A 9 -17.77 19.95 -10.88
CA VAL A 9 -17.53 20.70 -9.63
C VAL A 9 -18.33 21.99 -9.69
N SER A 10 -19.16 22.24 -8.67
CA SER A 10 -19.91 23.49 -8.52
C SER A 10 -19.09 24.56 -7.80
N GLU A 11 -19.49 25.82 -7.88
CA GLU A 11 -18.79 26.92 -7.21
C GLU A 11 -18.92 26.81 -5.69
N GLU A 12 -20.08 26.37 -5.20
CA GLU A 12 -20.30 26.13 -3.76
C GLU A 12 -19.38 25.03 -3.21
N GLN A 13 -19.06 24.03 -4.04
CA GLN A 13 -18.10 22.99 -3.68
C GLN A 13 -16.68 23.54 -3.59
N ILE A 14 -16.34 24.51 -4.44
CA ILE A 14 -15.04 25.20 -4.40
C ILE A 14 -14.95 26.07 -3.14
N ASP A 15 -15.98 26.87 -2.84
CA ASP A 15 -16.02 27.72 -1.65
C ASP A 15 -15.91 26.91 -0.35
N ALA A 16 -16.55 25.75 -0.30
CA ALA A 16 -16.43 24.83 0.83
C ALA A 16 -14.99 24.35 1.02
N TRP A 17 -14.29 23.99 -0.05
CA TRP A 17 -12.89 23.57 0.02
C TRP A 17 -11.93 24.72 0.35
N VAL A 18 -12.20 25.93 -0.13
CA VAL A 18 -11.42 27.12 0.23
C VAL A 18 -11.53 27.37 1.74
N THR A 19 -12.77 27.37 2.26
CA THR A 19 -13.02 27.54 3.69
C THR A 19 -12.33 26.45 4.53
N GLU A 20 -12.37 25.19 4.07
CA GLU A 20 -11.69 24.07 4.72
C GLU A 20 -10.16 24.26 4.73
N ALA A 21 -9.58 24.70 3.62
CA ALA A 21 -8.15 24.94 3.50
C ALA A 21 -7.69 26.12 4.38
N GLU A 22 -8.46 27.21 4.43
CA GLU A 22 -8.17 28.38 5.26
C GLU A 22 -8.28 28.07 6.77
N LYS A 23 -9.24 27.23 7.16
CA LYS A 23 -9.35 26.72 8.53
C LYS A 23 -8.13 25.90 8.96
N GLY A 24 -7.48 25.25 7.99
CA GLY A 24 -6.33 24.37 8.22
C GLY A 24 -6.71 23.03 8.86
N TYR A 25 -5.78 22.08 8.81
CA TYR A 25 -5.94 20.77 9.42
C TYR A 25 -5.08 20.63 10.67
N ASP A 26 -5.63 19.96 11.69
CA ASP A 26 -4.84 19.53 12.85
C ASP A 26 -3.86 18.42 12.43
N VAL A 27 -2.58 18.77 12.41
CA VAL A 27 -1.49 17.90 11.99
C VAL A 27 -1.36 16.67 12.89
N GLU A 28 -1.69 16.78 14.18
CA GLU A 28 -1.60 15.65 15.12
C GLU A 28 -2.69 14.60 14.83
N ILE A 29 -3.88 15.03 14.40
CA ILE A 29 -4.94 14.12 13.93
C ILE A 29 -4.52 13.42 12.63
N LEU A 30 -3.91 14.16 11.69
CA LEU A 30 -3.46 13.59 10.42
C LEU A 30 -2.32 12.58 10.61
N ARG A 31 -1.38 12.85 11.53
CA ARG A 31 -0.25 11.94 11.84
C ARG A 31 -0.68 10.63 12.48
N ARG A 32 -1.85 10.59 13.11
CA ARG A 32 -2.34 9.43 13.86
C ARG A 32 -2.57 8.19 12.98
N ARG A 33 -2.60 8.34 11.65
CA ARG A 33 -2.74 7.21 10.71
C ARG A 33 -1.38 6.82 10.11
N GLY A 34 -0.77 5.81 10.72
CA GLY A 34 0.23 4.98 10.03
C GLY A 34 -0.45 4.01 9.04
N ARG A 35 0.35 3.34 8.19
CA ARG A 35 -0.18 2.23 7.37
C ARG A 35 -0.75 1.17 8.31
N LYS A 36 -1.98 0.73 8.05
CA LYS A 36 -2.60 -0.38 8.79
C LYS A 36 -1.64 -1.59 8.73
N PRO A 37 -1.31 -2.22 9.87
CA PRO A 37 -0.46 -3.40 9.86
C PRO A 37 -1.14 -4.51 9.05
N ARG A 38 -0.33 -5.35 8.41
CA ARG A 38 -0.83 -6.43 7.55
C ARG A 38 -1.52 -7.53 8.35
N ASN A 39 -1.05 -7.76 9.58
CA ASN A 39 -1.58 -8.70 10.57
C ASN A 39 -1.77 -7.96 11.91
N GLU A 40 -2.10 -8.67 13.00
CA GLU A 40 -2.22 -8.11 14.35
C GLU A 40 -0.98 -7.31 14.77
N ASP A 41 0.21 -7.77 14.35
CA ASP A 41 1.49 -7.11 14.61
C ASP A 41 2.11 -6.43 13.38
N THR A 42 3.03 -5.51 13.67
CA THR A 42 3.88 -4.86 12.66
C THR A 42 4.78 -5.90 11.99
N ALA A 43 4.76 -5.95 10.66
CA ALA A 43 5.63 -6.84 9.89
C ALA A 43 7.11 -6.45 10.07
N LYS A 44 7.98 -7.44 10.28
CA LYS A 44 9.44 -7.25 10.32
C LYS A 44 10.06 -7.58 8.96
N VAL A 45 11.02 -6.77 8.53
CA VAL A 45 11.79 -7.01 7.31
C VAL A 45 13.04 -7.82 7.68
N ILE A 46 13.22 -8.98 7.04
CA ILE A 46 14.38 -9.85 7.21
C ILE A 46 15.15 -9.83 5.89
N SER A 47 16.42 -9.42 5.91
CA SER A 47 17.30 -9.47 4.74
C SER A 47 17.91 -10.87 4.59
N ILE A 48 17.77 -11.47 3.41
CA ILE A 48 18.33 -12.80 3.07
C ILE A 48 19.19 -12.64 1.81
N ARG A 49 20.36 -13.28 1.78
CA ARG A 49 21.20 -13.35 0.57
C ARG A 49 20.78 -14.56 -0.25
N LEU A 50 20.44 -14.33 -1.50
CA LEU A 50 20.11 -15.36 -2.47
C LEU A 50 21.09 -15.27 -3.63
N SER A 51 21.53 -16.42 -4.11
CA SER A 51 22.28 -16.54 -5.36
C SER A 51 21.39 -16.15 -6.55
N PRO A 52 21.98 -15.76 -7.70
CA PRO A 52 21.20 -15.46 -8.90
C PRO A 52 20.29 -16.61 -9.34
N ARG A 53 20.72 -17.86 -9.12
CA ARG A 53 19.92 -19.06 -9.43
C ARG A 53 18.69 -19.17 -8.54
N GLU A 54 18.84 -18.97 -7.22
CA GLU A 54 17.71 -19.01 -6.30
C GLU A 54 16.69 -17.89 -6.58
N ILE A 55 17.16 -16.70 -7.01
CA ILE A 55 16.28 -15.61 -7.44
C ILE A 55 15.48 -16.02 -8.68
N LEU A 56 16.14 -16.64 -9.66
CA LEU A 56 15.48 -17.13 -10.88
C LEU A 56 14.44 -18.21 -10.58
N ASP A 57 14.75 -19.14 -9.67
CA ASP A 57 13.84 -20.21 -9.29
C ASP A 57 12.63 -19.66 -8.52
N LEU A 58 12.84 -18.66 -7.64
CA LEU A 58 11.77 -17.91 -6.99
C LEU A 58 10.86 -17.20 -8.00
N ASP A 59 11.43 -16.57 -9.03
CA ASP A 59 10.69 -15.87 -10.07
C ASP A 59 9.79 -16.81 -10.87
N LYS A 60 10.33 -17.97 -11.27
CA LYS A 60 9.56 -19.01 -11.97
C LYS A 60 8.41 -19.52 -11.10
N TYR A 61 8.69 -19.81 -9.84
CA TYR A 61 7.68 -20.28 -8.90
C TYR A 61 6.56 -19.25 -8.69
N ALA A 62 6.92 -17.98 -8.51
CA ALA A 62 5.96 -16.90 -8.37
C ALA A 62 5.12 -16.70 -9.64
N ALA A 63 5.75 -16.72 -10.82
CA ALA A 63 5.06 -16.58 -12.10
C ALA A 63 4.07 -17.72 -12.36
N ALA A 64 4.43 -18.96 -12.05
CA ALA A 64 3.57 -20.13 -12.20
C ALA A 64 2.27 -20.04 -11.39
N HIS A 65 2.26 -19.28 -10.29
CA HIS A 65 1.10 -19.09 -9.42
C HIS A 65 0.44 -17.72 -9.57
N GLY A 66 0.93 -16.85 -10.47
CA GLY A 66 0.45 -15.47 -10.61
C GLY A 66 0.72 -14.61 -9.36
N TRP A 67 1.77 -14.92 -8.61
CA TRP A 67 2.10 -14.27 -7.36
C TRP A 67 3.24 -13.26 -7.50
N SER A 68 3.29 -12.30 -6.58
CA SER A 68 4.53 -11.53 -6.36
C SER A 68 5.59 -12.39 -5.65
N ARG A 69 6.88 -12.07 -5.83
CA ARG A 69 7.99 -12.70 -5.08
C ARG A 69 7.71 -12.77 -3.57
N SER A 70 7.24 -11.65 -3.00
CA SER A 70 6.95 -11.55 -1.57
C SER A 70 5.79 -12.45 -1.13
N GLN A 71 4.83 -12.71 -2.01
CA GLN A 71 3.73 -13.63 -1.75
C GLN A 71 4.19 -15.08 -1.85
N ALA A 72 4.96 -15.42 -2.89
CA ALA A 72 5.59 -16.72 -3.05
C ALA A 72 6.43 -17.12 -1.81
N ILE A 73 7.30 -16.24 -1.33
CA ILE A 73 8.10 -16.48 -0.11
C ILE A 73 7.18 -16.73 1.10
N ARG A 74 6.12 -15.93 1.27
CA ARG A 74 5.22 -16.07 2.42
C ARG A 74 4.41 -17.37 2.38
N GLU A 75 3.94 -17.80 1.21
CA GLU A 75 3.23 -19.08 1.08
C GLU A 75 4.18 -20.27 1.28
N ALA A 76 5.41 -20.18 0.77
CA ALA A 76 6.44 -21.19 1.05
C ALA A 76 6.72 -21.31 2.56
N LEU A 77 6.84 -20.19 3.28
CA LEU A 77 7.05 -20.19 4.73
C LEU A 77 5.85 -20.75 5.52
N LYS A 78 4.62 -20.47 5.08
CA LYS A 78 3.42 -21.04 5.72
C LYS A 78 3.35 -22.56 5.57
N ASN A 79 3.77 -23.08 4.42
CA ASN A 79 3.75 -24.51 4.11
C ASN A 79 4.99 -25.27 4.62
N ALA A 80 5.98 -24.57 5.14
CA ALA A 80 7.20 -25.16 5.70
C ALA A 80 7.04 -25.61 7.16
N ILE A 81 5.89 -25.33 7.79
CA ILE A 81 5.51 -25.67 9.16
C ILE A 81 4.26 -26.56 9.06
#